data_AF-A0A1F9B8J6-F1
#
_entry.id   AF-A0A1F9B8J6-F1
#
_cell.length_a   1.000
_cell.length_b   1.000
_cell.length_c   1.000
_cell.angle_alpha   90.00
_cell.angle_beta   90.00
_cell.angle_gamma   90.00
#
_symmetry.space_group_name_H-M   'P 1'
#
loop_
_entity.id
_entity.type
_entity.pdbx_description
1 polymer ?
#
loop_
_entity_poly.entity_id
_entity_poly.type
_entity_poly.pdbx_seq_one_letter_code
_entity_poly.pdbx_strand_id
1 'polypeptide(L)'
;MTKQGGFRRRNYFIKKGLQSRFIFGFSLTVAIGFLTSWILVYYLVDKRLAQALYRSHIKIGTTGEIIGDILLKVNLIAVPLLIISVIIVGLFIVNRVTIPLTGFKEALEDFGKGNLTPKVLKDIPAELSMAYNKMVGYLAKIFAAVTARVDELEQKIQELEHTADEKPLSQQKVENICKSIAEKRKAIEQELSIFKT
;
A
#
# COMPACT_ATOMS: atom_id res chain seq x y z
N MET A 1 -0.70 33.00 32.61
CA MET A 1 -1.11 32.84 31.20
C MET A 1 -0.69 31.46 30.70
N THR A 2 -1.61 30.50 30.74
CA THR A 2 -1.38 29.09 30.38
C THR A 2 -1.58 28.91 28.87
N LYS A 3 -0.50 28.63 28.13
CA LYS A 3 -0.58 28.24 26.71
C LYS A 3 -1.09 26.81 26.62
N GLN A 4 -2.38 26.64 26.32
CA GLN A 4 -2.93 25.35 25.94
C GLN A 4 -2.36 24.94 24.58
N GLY A 5 -1.63 23.82 24.55
CA GLY A 5 -1.14 23.21 23.33
C GLY A 5 -2.33 22.74 22.49
N GLY A 6 -2.52 23.37 21.32
CA GLY A 6 -3.56 23.00 20.37
C GLY A 6 -3.37 21.55 19.93
N PHE A 7 -4.38 20.72 20.18
CA PHE A 7 -4.47 19.37 19.64
C PHE A 7 -4.53 19.45 18.11
N ARG A 8 -3.38 19.21 17.47
CA ARG A 8 -3.23 19.14 16.03
C ARG A 8 -3.97 17.88 15.56
N ARG A 9 -5.20 18.03 15.05
CA ARG A 9 -5.97 16.93 14.45
C ARG A 9 -5.15 16.30 13.32
N ARG A 10 -4.51 15.17 13.59
CA ARG A 10 -3.93 14.31 12.56
C ARG A 10 -5.09 13.69 11.80
N ASN A 11 -5.42 14.26 10.64
CA ASN A 11 -6.16 13.53 9.62
C ASN A 11 -5.28 12.38 9.15
N TYR A 12 -5.41 11.22 9.80
CA TYR A 12 -4.96 9.97 9.23
C TYR A 12 -5.75 9.79 7.94
N PHE A 13 -5.08 9.99 6.80
CA PHE A 13 -5.57 9.76 5.44
C PHE A 13 -5.79 8.26 5.19
N ILE A 14 -6.57 7.60 6.05
CA ILE A 14 -7.05 6.24 5.83
C ILE A 14 -8.32 6.41 5.02
N LYS A 15 -8.25 6.17 3.71
CA LYS A 15 -9.40 6.28 2.82
C LYS A 15 -10.54 5.41 3.35
N LYS A 16 -11.67 6.04 3.69
CA LYS A 16 -12.88 5.38 4.21
C LYS A 16 -13.30 4.15 3.40
N GLY A 17 -13.01 4.11 2.10
CA GLY A 17 -13.33 2.97 1.23
C GLY A 17 -12.57 1.68 1.58
N LEU A 18 -11.28 1.77 1.92
CA LEU A 18 -10.49 0.60 2.28
C LEU A 18 -10.87 0.14 3.69
N GLN A 19 -10.93 1.05 4.65
CA GLN A 19 -11.36 0.76 6.02
C GLN A 19 -12.81 0.21 6.07
N SER A 20 -13.74 0.75 5.28
CA SER A 20 -15.12 0.28 5.21
C SER A 20 -15.23 -1.09 4.56
N ARG A 21 -14.50 -1.39 3.48
CA ARG A 21 -14.52 -2.74 2.86
C ARG A 21 -13.93 -3.80 3.78
N PHE A 22 -12.88 -3.46 4.54
CA PHE A 22 -12.29 -4.37 5.53
C PHE A 22 -13.23 -4.60 6.72
N ILE A 23 -13.78 -3.54 7.30
CA ILE A 23 -14.74 -3.64 8.42
C ILE A 23 -15.99 -4.39 7.97
N PHE A 24 -16.50 -4.10 6.77
CA PHE A 24 -17.70 -4.76 6.25
C PHE A 24 -17.45 -6.24 5.95
N GLY A 25 -16.31 -6.59 5.34
CA GLY A 25 -15.95 -7.99 5.09
C GLY A 25 -15.77 -8.79 6.38
N PHE A 26 -15.09 -8.21 7.38
CA PHE A 26 -14.92 -8.84 8.69
C PHE A 26 -16.26 -8.95 9.43
N SER A 27 -17.06 -7.88 9.45
CA SER A 27 -18.38 -7.86 10.09
C SER A 27 -19.34 -8.85 9.43
N LEU A 28 -19.33 -8.97 8.09
CA LEU A 28 -20.14 -9.93 7.36
C LEU A 28 -19.70 -11.37 7.64
N THR A 29 -18.40 -11.62 7.73
CA THR A 29 -17.85 -12.93 8.10
C THR A 29 -18.31 -13.34 9.50
N VAL A 30 -18.21 -12.44 10.47
CA VAL A 30 -18.67 -12.67 11.85
C VAL A 30 -20.18 -12.89 11.87
N ALA A 31 -20.96 -12.11 11.11
CA ALA A 31 -22.40 -12.26 11.03
C ALA A 31 -22.81 -13.61 10.40
N ILE A 32 -22.17 -14.04 9.31
CA ILE A 32 -22.42 -15.36 8.69
C ILE A 32 -22.03 -16.48 9.66
N GLY A 33 -20.90 -16.36 10.34
CA GLY A 33 -20.47 -17.32 11.37
C GLY A 33 -21.48 -17.43 12.50
N PHE A 34 -22.00 -16.30 12.97
CA PHE A 34 -23.04 -16.25 14.00
C PHE A 34 -24.35 -16.89 13.53
N LEU A 35 -24.84 -16.54 12.34
CA LEU A 35 -26.05 -17.13 11.77
C LEU A 35 -25.91 -18.64 11.57
N THR A 36 -24.77 -19.10 11.07
CA THR A 36 -24.50 -20.52 10.86
C THR A 36 -24.50 -21.28 12.18
N SER A 37 -23.83 -20.75 13.22
CA SER A 37 -23.87 -21.31 14.57
C SER A 37 -25.29 -21.31 15.15
N TRP A 38 -26.06 -20.25 14.98
CA TRP A 38 -27.43 -20.15 15.49
C TRP A 38 -28.34 -21.19 14.84
N ILE A 39 -28.28 -21.36 13.52
CA ILE A 39 -29.05 -22.38 12.78
C ILE A 39 -28.67 -23.79 13.25
N LEU A 40 -27.37 -24.06 13.42
CA LEU A 40 -26.87 -25.35 13.92
C LEU A 40 -27.39 -25.66 15.33
N VAL A 41 -27.34 -24.69 16.25
CA VAL A 41 -27.89 -24.82 17.61
C VAL A 41 -29.38 -25.13 17.55
N TYR A 42 -30.14 -24.34 16.79
CA TYR A 42 -31.58 -24.49 16.67
C TYR A 42 -31.96 -25.88 16.15
N TYR A 43 -31.32 -26.34 15.07
CA TYR A 43 -31.61 -27.64 14.47
C TYR A 43 -31.22 -28.82 15.39
N LEU A 44 -30.09 -28.72 16.11
CA LEU A 44 -29.69 -29.76 17.07
C LEU A 44 -30.60 -29.81 18.30
N VAL A 45 -30.98 -28.64 18.83
CA VAL A 45 -31.88 -28.52 19.99
C VAL A 45 -33.25 -29.04 19.63
N ASP A 46 -33.82 -28.65 18.48
CA ASP A 46 -35.14 -29.11 18.02
C ASP A 46 -35.16 -30.63 17.81
N LYS A 47 -34.15 -31.19 17.13
CA LYS A 47 -34.04 -32.64 16.90
C LYS A 47 -33.87 -33.43 18.19
N ARG A 48 -33.17 -32.88 19.19
CA ARG A 48 -32.96 -33.54 20.49
C ARG A 48 -34.14 -33.37 21.42
N LEU A 49 -34.81 -32.23 21.43
CA LEU A 49 -36.07 -32.02 22.14
C LEU A 49 -37.15 -32.95 21.58
N ALA A 50 -37.28 -33.04 20.26
CA ALA A 50 -38.19 -33.98 19.62
C ALA A 50 -37.88 -35.44 20.00
N GLN A 51 -36.60 -35.84 20.00
CA GLN A 51 -36.20 -37.18 20.44
C GLN A 51 -36.40 -37.43 21.94
N ALA A 52 -36.17 -36.43 22.80
CA ALA A 52 -36.31 -36.53 24.24
C ALA A 52 -37.78 -36.55 24.67
N LEU A 53 -38.64 -35.72 24.06
CA LEU A 53 -40.10 -35.80 24.20
C LEU A 53 -40.63 -37.14 23.73
N TYR A 54 -40.06 -37.72 22.65
CA TYR A 54 -40.48 -39.02 22.14
C TYR A 54 -39.97 -40.20 23.00
N ARG A 55 -38.84 -40.05 23.72
CA ARG A 55 -38.20 -41.10 24.53
C ARG A 55 -38.48 -41.03 26.03
N SER A 56 -39.32 -40.15 26.53
CA SER A 56 -39.54 -40.01 27.98
C SER A 56 -40.95 -39.45 28.27
N HIS A 57 -41.89 -40.11 28.98
CA HIS A 57 -41.74 -41.08 30.08
C HIS A 57 -40.42 -40.89 30.83
N ILE A 58 -40.35 -39.72 31.43
CA ILE A 58 -39.22 -39.09 32.09
C ILE A 58 -38.49 -40.03 33.05
N LYS A 59 -37.20 -40.26 32.80
CA LYS A 59 -36.20 -40.29 33.88
C LYS A 59 -35.45 -38.97 33.86
N ILE A 60 -35.69 -38.15 34.88
CA ILE A 60 -35.04 -36.86 35.11
C ILE A 60 -33.53 -37.10 35.20
N GLY A 61 -32.80 -36.79 34.13
CA GLY A 61 -31.48 -36.16 34.26
C GLY A 61 -31.73 -34.66 34.36
N THR A 62 -31.12 -33.99 35.32
CA THR A 62 -31.32 -32.56 35.58
C THR A 62 -31.22 -31.77 34.28
N THR A 63 -32.17 -30.89 33.99
CA THR A 63 -32.25 -30.11 32.73
C THR A 63 -30.92 -29.46 32.33
N GLY A 64 -30.07 -29.12 33.30
CA GLY A 64 -28.70 -28.62 33.10
C GLY A 64 -27.71 -29.60 32.46
N GLU A 65 -27.80 -30.91 32.74
CA GLU A 65 -26.91 -31.92 32.13
C GLU A 65 -27.27 -32.16 30.66
N ILE A 66 -28.57 -32.17 30.34
CA ILE A 66 -29.05 -32.32 28.96
C ILE A 66 -28.66 -31.10 28.12
N ILE A 67 -28.88 -29.89 28.65
CA ILE A 67 -28.48 -28.65 27.98
C ILE A 67 -26.96 -28.55 27.85
N GLY A 68 -26.22 -28.93 28.90
CA GLY A 68 -24.75 -28.93 28.93
C GLY A 68 -24.12 -29.83 27.86
N ASP A 69 -24.58 -31.08 27.73
CA ASP A 69 -24.07 -32.03 26.72
C ASP A 69 -24.42 -31.59 25.29
N ILE A 70 -25.60 -30.96 25.09
CA ILE A 70 -25.97 -30.37 23.81
C ILE A 70 -25.04 -29.20 23.47
N LEU A 71 -24.81 -28.27 24.39
CA LEU A 71 -23.91 -27.14 24.21
C LEU A 71 -22.47 -27.60 23.92
N LEU A 72 -21.99 -28.63 24.61
CA LEU A 72 -20.66 -29.20 24.39
C LEU A 72 -20.53 -29.74 22.96
N LYS A 73 -21.49 -30.53 22.49
CA LYS A 73 -21.50 -31.11 21.13
C LYS A 73 -21.64 -30.05 20.05
N VAL A 74 -22.47 -29.03 20.28
CA VAL A 74 -22.62 -27.90 19.36
C VAL A 74 -21.32 -27.11 19.27
N ASN A 75 -20.71 -26.77 20.40
CA ASN A 75 -19.43 -26.05 20.41
C ASN A 75 -18.29 -26.86 19.77
N LEU A 76 -18.30 -28.19 19.93
CA LEU A 76 -17.32 -29.08 19.30
C LEU A 76 -17.33 -28.99 17.77
N ILE A 77 -18.48 -28.65 17.17
CA ILE A 77 -18.63 -28.49 15.71
C ILE A 77 -18.50 -27.01 15.30
N ALA A 78 -19.13 -26.11 16.05
CA ALA A 78 -19.17 -24.68 15.75
C ALA A 78 -17.79 -24.01 15.87
N VAL A 79 -17.00 -24.37 16.89
CA VAL A 79 -15.68 -23.76 17.11
C VAL A 79 -14.71 -24.07 15.97
N PRO A 80 -14.53 -25.34 15.53
CA PRO A 80 -13.70 -25.63 14.35
C PRO A 80 -14.20 -24.93 13.09
N LEU A 81 -15.51 -24.87 12.88
CA LEU A 81 -16.09 -24.19 11.71
C LEU A 81 -15.76 -22.69 11.69
N LEU A 82 -15.85 -22.03 12.85
CA LEU A 82 -15.46 -20.63 13.00
C LEU A 82 -13.96 -20.43 12.78
N ILE A 83 -13.11 -21.31 13.33
CA ILE A 83 -11.66 -21.25 13.12
C ILE A 83 -11.34 -21.37 11.62
N ILE A 84 -11.95 -22.32 10.92
CA ILE A 84 -11.76 -22.50 9.48
C ILE A 84 -12.21 -21.25 8.72
N SER A 85 -13.37 -20.68 9.06
CA SER A 85 -13.88 -19.44 8.44
C SER A 85 -12.92 -18.27 8.62
N VAL A 86 -12.38 -18.08 9.84
CA VAL A 86 -11.39 -17.03 10.13
C VAL A 86 -10.11 -17.25 9.33
N ILE A 87 -9.62 -18.50 9.23
CA ILE A 87 -8.44 -18.82 8.42
C ILE A 87 -8.67 -18.48 6.95
N ILE A 88 -9.81 -18.86 6.38
CA ILE A 88 -10.15 -18.59 4.97
C ILE A 88 -10.15 -17.08 4.70
N VAL A 89 -10.80 -16.30 5.57
CA VAL A 89 -10.87 -14.85 5.41
C VAL A 89 -9.50 -14.20 5.64
N GLY A 90 -8.72 -14.71 6.58
CA GLY A 90 -7.33 -14.30 6.81
C GLY A 90 -6.47 -14.50 5.57
N LEU A 91 -6.51 -15.69 4.98
CA LEU A 91 -5.78 -16.00 3.74
C LEU A 91 -6.26 -15.13 2.56
N PHE A 92 -7.57 -14.91 2.45
CA PHE A 92 -8.12 -14.04 1.41
C PHE A 92 -7.60 -12.60 1.53
N ILE A 93 -7.57 -12.06 2.75
CA ILE A 93 -7.04 -10.72 3.03
C ILE A 93 -5.54 -10.66 2.73
N VAL A 94 -4.75 -11.62 3.24
CA VAL A 94 -3.30 -11.65 3.03
C VAL A 94 -2.99 -11.72 1.54
N ASN A 95 -3.63 -12.60 0.78
CA ASN A 95 -3.40 -12.70 -0.65
C ASN A 95 -3.80 -11.41 -1.39
N ARG A 96 -4.91 -10.79 -1.02
CA ARG A 96 -5.37 -9.52 -1.62
C ARG A 96 -4.48 -8.32 -1.29
N VAL A 97 -3.70 -8.36 -0.22
CA VAL A 97 -2.87 -7.23 0.24
C VAL A 97 -1.39 -7.45 -0.08
N THR A 98 -0.85 -8.63 0.20
CA THR A 98 0.56 -8.96 0.01
C THR A 98 0.95 -8.93 -1.46
N ILE A 99 0.14 -9.53 -2.34
CA ILE A 99 0.44 -9.60 -3.77
C ILE A 99 0.60 -8.19 -4.39
N PRO A 100 -0.35 -7.25 -4.24
CA PRO A 100 -0.18 -5.91 -4.81
C PRO A 100 0.92 -5.10 -4.11
N LEU A 101 1.18 -5.31 -2.81
CA LEU A 101 2.28 -4.66 -2.11
C LEU A 101 3.65 -5.13 -2.60
N THR A 102 3.80 -6.42 -2.91
CA THR A 102 5.05 -6.94 -3.49
C THR A 102 5.30 -6.32 -4.86
N GLY A 103 4.28 -6.23 -5.72
CA GLY A 103 4.41 -5.53 -7.01
C GLY A 103 4.75 -4.05 -6.87
N PHE A 104 4.21 -3.38 -5.83
CA PHE A 104 4.60 -2.00 -5.50
C PHE A 104 6.07 -1.90 -5.07
N LYS A 105 6.53 -2.83 -4.23
CA LYS A 105 7.90 -2.91 -3.75
C LYS A 105 8.87 -3.09 -4.92
N GLU A 106 8.60 -4.03 -5.82
CA GLU A 106 9.42 -4.26 -7.02
C GLU A 106 9.49 -3.01 -7.89
N ALA A 107 8.38 -2.30 -8.08
CA ALA A 107 8.38 -1.04 -8.83
C ALA A 107 9.21 0.06 -8.15
N LEU A 108 9.22 0.12 -6.81
CA LEU A 108 10.08 1.04 -6.08
C LEU A 108 11.56 0.64 -6.15
N GLU A 109 11.87 -0.64 -6.09
CA GLU A 109 13.24 -1.15 -6.25
C GLU A 109 13.77 -0.85 -7.65
N ASP A 110 12.97 -1.05 -8.68
CA ASP A 110 13.33 -0.71 -10.06
C ASP A 110 13.54 0.80 -10.25
N PHE A 111 12.68 1.62 -9.63
CA PHE A 111 12.88 3.06 -9.59
C PHE A 111 14.18 3.43 -8.87
N GLY A 112 14.49 2.77 -7.74
CA GLY A 112 15.75 2.96 -7.01
C GLY A 112 17.00 2.56 -7.81
N LYS A 113 16.87 1.66 -8.78
CA LYS A 113 17.93 1.30 -9.75
C LYS A 113 18.08 2.32 -10.89
N GLY A 114 17.29 3.39 -10.90
CA GLY A 114 17.33 4.43 -11.93
C GLY A 114 16.44 4.15 -13.13
N ASN A 115 15.53 3.17 -13.07
CA ASN A 115 14.54 2.98 -14.13
C ASN A 115 13.40 4.00 -13.96
N LEU A 116 13.44 5.05 -14.78
CA LEU A 116 12.48 6.16 -14.74
C LEU A 116 11.29 5.98 -15.70
N THR A 117 10.96 4.72 -16.06
CA THR A 117 9.81 4.42 -16.91
C THR A 117 8.52 4.30 -16.08
N PRO A 118 7.42 4.98 -16.48
CA PRO A 118 6.12 4.79 -15.83
C PRO A 118 5.66 3.34 -15.95
N LYS A 119 5.10 2.80 -14.87
CA LYS A 119 4.58 1.43 -14.83
C LYS A 119 3.11 1.41 -14.46
N VAL A 120 2.36 0.48 -15.06
CA VAL A 120 0.98 0.20 -14.67
C VAL A 120 1.01 -0.89 -13.60
N LEU A 121 0.78 -0.50 -12.35
CA LEU A 121 0.74 -1.44 -11.24
C LEU A 121 -0.65 -2.05 -11.15
N LYS A 122 -0.75 -3.32 -11.52
CA LYS A 122 -1.97 -4.12 -11.47
C LYS A 122 -2.32 -4.43 -10.01
N ASP A 123 -3.62 -4.53 -9.70
CA ASP A 123 -4.15 -4.86 -8.36
C ASP A 123 -3.83 -3.83 -7.25
N ILE A 124 -3.18 -2.71 -7.59
CA ILE A 124 -2.99 -1.55 -6.72
C ILE A 124 -4.11 -0.53 -6.95
N PRO A 125 -4.61 0.16 -5.91
CA PRO A 125 -5.51 1.30 -6.09
C PRO A 125 -4.94 2.32 -7.08
N ALA A 126 -5.75 2.70 -8.08
CA ALA A 126 -5.31 3.57 -9.18
C ALA A 126 -4.65 4.87 -8.71
N GLU A 127 -5.09 5.40 -7.57
CA GLU A 127 -4.55 6.61 -6.96
C GLU A 127 -3.08 6.46 -6.52
N LEU A 128 -2.69 5.28 -6.03
CA LEU A 128 -1.31 5.00 -5.65
C LEU A 128 -0.44 4.80 -6.90
N SER A 129 -0.95 4.10 -7.92
CA SER A 129 -0.29 3.95 -9.21
C SER A 129 -0.07 5.31 -9.90
N MET A 130 -1.07 6.19 -9.85
CA MET A 130 -0.97 7.57 -10.34
C MET A 130 0.08 8.38 -9.57
N ALA A 131 0.09 8.29 -8.23
CA ALA A 131 1.08 8.98 -7.41
C ALA A 131 2.52 8.51 -7.73
N TYR A 132 2.73 7.20 -7.87
CA TYR A 132 4.02 6.62 -8.27
C TYR A 132 4.44 7.13 -9.65
N ASN A 133 3.58 7.04 -10.66
CA ASN A 133 3.92 7.49 -12.02
C ASN A 133 4.18 9.01 -12.08
N LYS A 134 3.49 9.80 -11.27
CA LYS A 134 3.75 11.24 -11.15
C LYS A 134 5.14 11.49 -10.57
N MET A 135 5.55 10.75 -9.54
CA MET A 135 6.89 10.83 -8.95
C MET A 135 7.97 10.44 -9.97
N VAL A 136 7.81 9.30 -10.64
CA VAL A 136 8.72 8.83 -11.70
C VAL A 136 8.84 9.87 -12.81
N GLY A 137 7.73 10.42 -13.28
CA GLY A 137 7.71 11.42 -14.34
C GLY A 137 8.36 12.75 -13.96
N TYR A 138 8.22 13.20 -12.70
CA TYR A 138 8.95 14.38 -12.23
C TYR A 138 10.45 14.15 -12.21
N LEU A 139 10.89 12.99 -11.71
CA LEU A 139 12.32 12.69 -11.66
C LEU A 139 12.91 12.54 -13.07
N ALA A 140 12.21 11.84 -13.97
CA ALA A 140 12.60 11.70 -15.37
C ALA A 140 12.82 13.05 -16.05
N LYS A 141 11.93 14.02 -15.81
CA LYS A 141 12.05 15.38 -16.36
C LYS A 141 13.27 16.12 -15.83
N ILE A 142 13.55 16.01 -14.53
CA ILE A 142 14.72 16.64 -13.92
C ILE A 142 16.00 16.05 -14.52
N PHE A 143 16.12 14.72 -14.58
CA PHE A 143 17.27 14.07 -15.20
C PHE A 143 17.44 14.45 -16.67
N ALA A 144 16.34 14.48 -17.46
CA ALA A 144 16.40 14.91 -18.85
C ALA A 144 16.89 16.36 -19.01
N ALA A 145 16.43 17.27 -18.14
CA ALA A 145 16.88 18.67 -18.16
C ALA A 145 18.37 18.79 -17.80
N VAL A 146 18.83 18.06 -16.78
CA VAL A 146 20.23 18.04 -16.38
C VAL A 146 21.11 17.46 -17.49
N THR A 147 20.74 16.31 -18.08
CA THR A 147 21.50 15.71 -19.18
C THR A 147 21.57 16.64 -20.38
N ALA A 148 20.46 17.26 -20.79
CA ALA A 148 20.47 18.23 -21.89
C ALA A 148 21.42 19.42 -21.62
N ARG A 149 21.43 19.95 -20.38
CA ARG A 149 22.35 21.02 -20.00
C ARG A 149 23.82 20.60 -19.98
N VAL A 150 24.10 19.34 -19.63
CA VAL A 150 25.44 18.74 -19.68
C VAL A 150 25.89 18.57 -21.13
N ASP A 151 25.04 18.04 -22.01
CA ASP A 151 25.36 17.88 -23.43
C ASP A 151 25.66 19.23 -24.08
N GLU A 152 24.86 20.27 -23.79
CA GLU A 152 25.14 21.62 -24.29
C GLU A 152 26.40 22.26 -23.66
N LEU A 153 26.86 21.77 -22.51
CA LEU A 153 28.11 22.22 -21.89
C LEU A 153 29.29 21.56 -22.60
N GLU A 154 29.19 20.27 -22.87
CA GLU A 154 30.21 19.48 -23.55
C GLU A 154 30.42 19.95 -24.99
N GLN A 155 29.34 20.28 -25.70
CA GLN A 155 29.43 20.92 -27.03
C GLN A 155 30.22 22.24 -26.98
N LYS A 156 29.97 23.09 -25.97
CA LYS A 156 30.70 24.36 -25.82
C LYS A 156 32.17 24.18 -25.45
N ILE A 157 32.50 23.12 -24.70
CA ILE A 157 33.88 22.75 -24.39
C ILE A 157 34.60 22.26 -25.66
N GLN A 158 33.94 21.44 -26.48
CA GLN A 158 34.51 20.99 -27.76
C GLN A 158 34.72 22.14 -28.76
N GLU A 159 33.78 23.09 -28.85
CA GLU A 159 33.96 24.31 -29.65
C GLU A 159 35.16 25.14 -29.18
N LEU A 160 35.38 25.20 -27.86
CA LEU A 160 36.54 25.86 -27.25
C LEU A 160 37.86 25.20 -27.65
N GLU A 161 37.95 23.88 -27.52
CA GLU A 161 39.15 23.10 -27.86
C GLU A 161 39.48 23.25 -29.35
N HIS A 162 38.48 23.15 -30.22
CA HIS A 162 38.69 23.25 -31.65
C HIS A 162 39.10 24.66 -32.10
N THR A 163 38.65 25.71 -31.40
CA THR A 163 39.04 27.10 -31.66
C THR A 163 40.44 27.43 -31.09
N ALA A 164 40.88 26.70 -30.06
CA ALA A 164 42.20 26.86 -29.42
C ALA A 164 43.35 26.28 -30.24
N ASP A 165 43.09 25.27 -31.08
CA ASP A 165 44.08 24.70 -32.00
C ASP A 165 44.41 25.61 -33.20
N GLU A 166 43.51 26.53 -33.59
CA GLU A 166 43.66 27.28 -34.86
C GLU A 166 44.28 28.70 -34.76
N LYS A 167 44.40 29.33 -33.57
CA LYS A 167 45.05 30.66 -33.37
C LYS A 167 45.15 31.05 -31.87
N PRO A 168 46.08 31.95 -31.48
CA PRO A 168 46.10 32.48 -30.11
C PRO A 168 44.79 33.25 -29.83
N LEU A 169 43.93 32.68 -28.97
CA LEU A 169 42.63 33.24 -28.66
C LEU A 169 42.75 34.67 -28.09
N SER A 170 41.90 35.58 -28.60
CA SER A 170 41.59 36.82 -27.88
C SER A 170 41.04 36.46 -26.50
N GLN A 171 41.66 36.98 -25.44
CA GLN A 171 41.26 36.78 -24.03
C GLN A 171 39.76 36.97 -23.80
N GLN A 172 39.11 37.81 -24.62
CA GLN A 172 37.68 38.11 -24.57
C GLN A 172 36.77 36.92 -24.94
N LYS A 173 37.20 36.04 -25.87
CA LYS A 173 36.43 34.83 -26.23
C LYS A 173 36.51 33.77 -25.14
N VAL A 174 37.70 33.58 -24.55
CA VAL A 174 37.90 32.65 -23.41
C VAL A 174 37.07 33.10 -22.21
N GLU A 175 37.09 34.39 -21.90
CA GLU A 175 36.35 34.95 -20.77
C GLU A 175 34.83 34.80 -20.94
N ASN A 176 34.31 35.00 -22.16
CA ASN A 176 32.88 34.83 -22.45
C ASN A 176 32.43 33.37 -22.32
N ILE A 177 33.27 32.41 -22.71
CA ILE A 177 32.89 31.00 -22.63
C ILE A 177 33.00 30.51 -21.18
N CYS A 178 34.01 30.93 -20.41
CA CYS A 178 34.08 30.71 -18.97
C CYS A 178 32.86 31.28 -18.23
N LYS A 179 32.38 32.48 -18.59
CA LYS A 179 31.14 33.04 -18.03
C LYS A 179 29.92 32.18 -18.36
N SER A 180 29.78 31.74 -19.61
CA SER A 180 28.67 30.86 -20.00
C SER A 180 28.70 29.50 -19.29
N ILE A 181 29.89 28.92 -19.07
CA ILE A 181 30.06 27.67 -18.32
C ILE A 181 29.67 27.87 -16.85
N ALA A 182 30.10 28.98 -16.23
CA ALA A 182 29.75 29.31 -14.86
C ALA A 182 28.23 29.53 -14.67
N GLU A 183 27.56 30.18 -15.62
CA GLU A 183 26.10 30.36 -15.60
C GLU A 183 25.35 29.02 -15.72
N LYS A 184 25.76 28.14 -16.64
CA LYS A 184 25.15 26.82 -16.81
C LYS A 184 25.36 25.93 -15.58
N ARG A 185 26.55 25.95 -14.99
CA ARG A 185 26.83 25.25 -13.72
C ARG A 185 25.89 25.74 -12.61
N LYS A 186 25.69 27.05 -12.50
CA LYS A 186 24.81 27.64 -11.48
C LYS A 186 23.33 27.26 -11.70
N ALA A 187 22.90 27.12 -12.95
CA ALA A 187 21.56 26.64 -13.29
C ALA A 187 21.37 25.15 -12.93
N ILE A 188 22.39 24.31 -13.13
CA ILE A 188 22.37 22.91 -12.69
C ILE A 188 22.31 22.82 -11.16
N GLU A 189 23.11 23.62 -10.45
CA GLU A 189 23.07 23.71 -8.98
C GLU A 189 21.67 24.14 -8.48
N GLN A 190 20.98 25.03 -9.19
CA GLN A 190 19.60 25.42 -8.87
C GLN A 190 18.59 24.29 -9.11
N GLU A 191 18.67 23.57 -10.22
CA GLU A 191 17.78 22.43 -10.48
C GLU A 191 18.01 21.28 -9.48
N LEU A 192 19.26 21.07 -9.07
CA LEU A 192 19.62 20.10 -8.04
C LEU A 192 19.23 20.54 -6.62
N SER A 193 19.09 21.85 -6.35
CA SER A 193 18.68 22.37 -5.03
C SER A 193 17.27 21.93 -4.58
N ILE A 194 16.47 21.41 -5.50
CA ILE A 194 15.16 20.80 -5.21
C ILE A 194 15.32 19.51 -4.38
N PHE A 195 16.45 18.81 -4.53
CA PHE A 195 16.81 17.70 -3.67
C PHE A 195 17.36 18.24 -2.35
N LYS A 196 16.54 18.22 -1.30
CA LYS A 196 17.02 18.41 0.08
C LYS A 196 17.77 17.15 0.51
N THR A 197 19.09 17.21 0.47
CA THR A 197 19.98 16.24 1.12
C THR A 197 20.09 16.56 2.61
#